data_AF-A0A6A5XHE1-F1
#
_entry.id   AF-A0A6A5XHE1-F1
#
_cell.length_a   1.000
_cell.length_b   1.000
_cell.length_c   1.000
_cell.angle_alpha   90.00
_cell.angle_beta   90.00
_cell.angle_gamma   90.00
#
_symmetry.space_group_name_H-M   'P 1'
#
loop_
_entity.id
_entity.type
_entity.pdbx_description
1 polymer ?
#
loop_
_entity_poly.entity_id
_entity_poly.type
_entity_poly.pdbx_seq_one_letter_code
_entity_poly.pdbx_strand_id
1 'polypeptide(L)'
;MKAPGLNWLTGFLGWQPFAANASHESTSKVWVIVLKLIMITPVACGAFATKSLYEFVRNHDELKQPPYHPRVELSLFLVYIGLVVNFGWSFVSPALYHKSKGSFILFIGLIDLGLSAVIAFGVKTQAEFLPASRSACSAAKAAQWQVQGDYKSFFTLAFDLGHADSPSASCRKFVSDWQLAAACLAFQVLISYVAVFYDERERSLLNPWRLPICIAIMIIFPIIMLDEMVFPRVRYAYRSSLKLLRKFRKPKQVDIELSGRYVPDYHHNGSNAKLLQVLYLEHALLAIVENLCYQDIVYFSLSSKAVREAIYPGNDLQYRVPKLKRNCCEAETRTHCIYCNKWICTTCITERFLPGMSGTRHVTKCKPYCGKCFYTSFKKFSLFRKRYCRCTSTDRKLIPQNMCMGCRSRNEAELQDMRHKIYQRQARDIAMGLNGHPAISLCEKCKEELKPGIRWWICGKCNLECRDAIHPPYVPKRKVDTEIGGGVDESTDTGKKPWWKALVGL
;
A
#
# COMPACT_ATOMS: atom_id res chain seq x y z
N MET A 1 -10.74 -9.79 37.59
CA MET A 1 -9.65 -9.06 36.90
C MET A 1 -9.54 -9.57 35.47
N LYS A 2 -9.79 -8.73 34.46
CA LYS A 2 -9.55 -9.10 33.05
C LYS A 2 -8.04 -9.20 32.86
N ALA A 3 -7.51 -10.38 32.54
CA ALA A 3 -6.09 -10.56 32.25
C ALA A 3 -5.66 -9.56 31.15
N PRO A 4 -4.45 -8.99 31.21
CA PRO A 4 -3.94 -8.10 30.18
C PRO A 4 -3.98 -8.83 28.82
N GLY A 5 -5.00 -8.51 28.02
CA GLY A 5 -5.26 -9.20 26.77
C GLY A 5 -4.11 -8.97 25.81
N LEU A 6 -3.63 -10.03 25.15
CA LEU A 6 -2.66 -10.00 24.07
C LEU A 6 -3.25 -9.29 22.83
N ASN A 7 -3.61 -8.01 22.95
CA ASN A 7 -4.34 -7.24 21.94
C ASN A 7 -3.50 -6.98 20.68
N TRP A 8 -2.18 -7.14 20.77
CA TRP A 8 -1.30 -7.10 19.60
C TRP A 8 -1.53 -8.28 18.63
N LEU A 9 -2.13 -9.38 19.08
CA LEU A 9 -2.42 -10.56 18.26
C LEU A 9 -3.69 -10.44 17.41
N THR A 10 -4.53 -9.43 17.63
CA THR A 10 -5.78 -9.23 16.87
C THR A 10 -5.61 -8.36 15.62
N GLY A 11 -4.41 -7.83 15.38
CA GLY A 11 -4.05 -7.17 14.14
C GLY A 11 -2.70 -6.47 14.18
N PHE A 12 -1.87 -6.72 13.18
CA PHE A 12 -0.65 -5.95 12.91
C PHE A 12 -0.90 -5.03 11.71
N LEU A 13 -0.59 -3.73 11.82
CA LEU A 13 -0.71 -2.74 10.74
C LEU A 13 -2.13 -2.60 10.13
N GLY A 14 -3.18 -2.72 10.95
CA GLY A 14 -4.57 -2.59 10.49
C GLY A 14 -5.09 -3.78 9.68
N TRP A 15 -4.30 -4.85 9.55
CA TRP A 15 -4.80 -6.13 9.05
C TRP A 15 -5.61 -6.82 10.14
N GLN A 16 -6.87 -7.10 9.84
CA GLN A 16 -7.73 -7.92 10.69
C GLN A 16 -7.91 -9.31 10.07
N PRO A 17 -7.66 -10.36 10.86
CA PRO A 17 -8.11 -11.71 10.60
C PRO A 17 -9.55 -11.89 10.15
N PHE A 18 -9.83 -12.90 9.32
CA PHE A 18 -11.20 -13.41 9.21
C PHE A 18 -11.64 -13.98 10.55
N ALA A 19 -12.92 -13.81 10.88
CA ALA A 19 -13.50 -14.39 12.08
C ALA A 19 -13.56 -15.92 11.90
N ALA A 20 -12.90 -16.65 12.79
CA ALA A 20 -13.09 -18.08 12.95
C ALA A 20 -13.96 -18.32 14.19
N ASN A 21 -14.66 -19.45 14.25
CA ASN A 21 -15.42 -19.82 15.43
C ASN A 21 -14.52 -19.79 16.67
N ALA A 22 -14.98 -19.15 17.73
CA ALA A 22 -14.29 -19.14 19.00
C ALA A 22 -14.20 -20.59 19.52
N SER A 23 -12.97 -21.03 19.80
CA SER A 23 -12.77 -22.29 20.53
C SER A 23 -12.86 -21.96 22.01
N HIS A 24 -13.73 -22.64 22.76
CA HIS A 24 -13.82 -22.43 24.20
C HIS A 24 -12.55 -22.97 24.89
N GLU A 25 -12.04 -22.18 25.86
CA GLU A 25 -10.92 -22.51 26.74
C GLU A 25 -11.11 -23.92 27.32
N SER A 26 -12.28 -24.16 27.93
CA SER A 26 -12.63 -25.45 28.54
C SER A 26 -12.49 -26.64 27.59
N THR A 27 -13.01 -26.53 26.37
CA THR A 27 -12.99 -27.61 25.39
C THR A 27 -11.56 -27.95 24.99
N SER A 28 -10.77 -26.94 24.64
CA SER A 28 -9.38 -27.14 24.20
C SER A 28 -8.50 -27.74 25.31
N LYS A 29 -8.72 -27.37 26.58
CA LYS A 29 -8.06 -28.02 27.74
C LYS A 29 -8.39 -29.49 27.85
N VAL A 30 -9.68 -29.83 27.77
CA VAL A 30 -10.12 -31.23 27.87
C VAL A 30 -9.50 -32.06 26.75
N TRP A 31 -9.46 -31.54 25.52
CA TRP A 31 -8.79 -32.20 24.40
C TRP A 31 -7.31 -32.45 24.66
N VAL A 32 -6.56 -31.43 25.11
CA VAL A 32 -5.13 -31.58 25.40
C VAL A 32 -4.88 -32.58 26.54
N ILE A 33 -5.69 -32.53 27.59
CA ILE A 33 -5.60 -33.47 28.72
C ILE A 33 -5.86 -34.90 28.25
N VAL A 34 -6.93 -35.13 27.49
CA VAL A 34 -7.28 -36.46 26.96
C VAL A 34 -6.17 -36.99 26.03
N LEU A 35 -5.67 -36.17 25.12
CA LEU A 35 -4.57 -36.54 24.22
C LEU A 35 -3.29 -36.89 25.00
N LYS A 36 -2.96 -36.13 26.06
CA LYS A 36 -1.81 -36.43 26.93
C LYS A 36 -1.98 -37.75 27.67
N LEU A 37 -3.17 -38.03 28.21
CA LEU A 37 -3.45 -39.30 28.90
C LEU A 37 -3.31 -40.51 27.96
N ILE A 38 -3.84 -40.43 26.74
CA ILE A 38 -3.68 -41.46 25.71
C ILE A 38 -2.20 -41.67 25.36
N MET A 39 -1.41 -40.58 25.38
CA MET A 39 0.01 -40.60 25.04
C MET A 39 0.93 -41.19 26.10
N ILE A 40 0.48 -41.37 27.35
CA ILE A 40 1.33 -41.91 28.42
C ILE A 40 1.89 -43.28 28.03
N THR A 41 1.04 -44.20 27.56
CA THR A 41 1.45 -45.56 27.19
C THR A 41 2.45 -45.61 26.02
N PRO A 42 2.18 -45.03 24.83
CA PRO A 42 3.13 -45.09 23.72
C PRO A 42 4.45 -44.37 24.03
N VAL A 43 4.41 -43.25 24.77
CA VAL A 43 5.63 -42.53 25.18
C VAL A 43 6.44 -43.35 26.19
N ALA A 44 5.79 -44.03 27.13
CA ALA A 44 6.46 -44.95 28.06
C ALA A 44 7.16 -46.09 27.29
N CYS A 45 6.42 -46.79 26.43
CA CYS A 45 6.97 -47.86 25.61
C CYS A 45 8.14 -47.36 24.74
N GLY A 46 7.99 -46.20 24.11
CA GLY A 46 9.02 -45.58 23.29
C GLY A 46 10.26 -45.19 24.11
N ALA A 47 10.08 -44.62 25.31
CA ALA A 47 11.17 -44.23 26.19
C ALA A 47 12.01 -45.43 26.64
N PHE A 48 11.38 -46.54 27.05
CA PHE A 48 12.10 -47.74 27.46
C PHE A 48 12.76 -48.46 26.28
N ALA A 49 12.09 -48.55 25.14
CA ALA A 49 12.65 -49.16 23.93
C ALA A 49 13.90 -48.39 23.45
N THR A 50 13.77 -47.08 23.28
CA THR A 50 14.87 -46.22 22.81
C THR A 50 16.01 -46.10 23.82
N LYS A 51 15.73 -46.22 25.13
CA LYS A 51 16.78 -46.35 26.16
C LYS A 51 17.66 -47.56 25.90
N SER A 52 17.05 -48.74 25.74
CA SER A 52 17.80 -49.99 25.53
C SER A 52 18.64 -49.94 24.26
N LEU A 53 18.12 -49.30 23.21
CA LEU A 53 18.80 -49.15 21.93
C LEU A 53 19.97 -48.15 22.02
N TYR A 54 19.76 -47.03 22.71
CA TYR A 54 20.80 -46.04 22.96
C TYR A 54 21.94 -46.63 23.81
N GLU A 55 21.62 -47.32 24.91
CA GLU A 55 22.63 -47.97 25.76
C GLU A 55 23.41 -49.03 24.99
N PHE A 56 22.73 -49.82 24.14
CA PHE A 56 23.38 -50.79 23.26
C PHE A 56 24.39 -50.11 22.32
N VAL A 57 23.99 -49.08 21.58
CA VAL A 57 24.91 -48.39 20.64
C VAL A 57 26.02 -47.63 21.37
N ARG A 58 25.70 -47.03 22.52
CA ARG A 58 26.67 -46.29 23.33
C ARG A 58 27.82 -47.18 23.81
N ASN A 59 27.51 -48.42 24.20
CA ASN A 59 28.46 -49.39 24.73
C ASN A 59 29.34 -50.07 23.65
N HIS A 60 29.06 -49.87 22.36
CA HIS A 60 29.79 -50.48 21.26
C HIS A 60 30.36 -49.42 20.32
N ASP A 61 31.66 -49.14 20.45
CA ASP A 61 32.36 -48.12 19.66
C ASP A 61 32.36 -48.42 18.15
N GLU A 62 32.28 -49.69 17.78
CA GLU A 62 32.27 -50.17 16.40
C GLU A 62 31.05 -49.66 15.61
N LEU A 63 29.92 -49.44 16.29
CA LEU A 63 28.70 -48.91 15.67
C LEU A 63 28.73 -47.39 15.48
N LYS A 64 29.73 -46.71 16.07
CA LYS A 64 29.89 -45.24 16.05
C LYS A 64 30.97 -44.79 15.07
N GLN A 65 31.89 -45.67 14.71
CA GLN A 65 33.00 -45.36 13.81
C GLN A 65 32.59 -45.38 12.32
N PRO A 66 33.32 -44.67 11.43
CA PRO A 66 33.17 -44.81 9.99
C PRO A 66 33.29 -46.29 9.56
N PRO A 67 32.48 -46.77 8.60
CA PRO A 67 31.72 -46.03 7.58
C PRO A 67 30.29 -45.65 7.99
N TYR A 68 29.85 -45.95 9.22
CA TYR A 68 28.48 -45.68 9.65
C TYR A 68 28.24 -44.18 9.84
N HIS A 69 26.95 -43.81 9.93
CA HIS A 69 26.57 -42.40 9.99
C HIS A 69 27.13 -41.74 11.27
N PRO A 70 27.82 -40.58 11.19
CA PRO A 70 28.54 -40.00 12.33
C PRO A 70 27.62 -39.49 13.46
N ARG A 71 26.30 -39.49 13.24
CA ARG A 71 25.29 -39.00 14.19
C ARG A 71 24.38 -40.10 14.74
N VAL A 72 24.72 -41.38 14.60
CA VAL A 72 23.88 -42.48 15.11
C VAL A 72 23.64 -42.32 16.62
N GLU A 73 24.70 -42.21 17.42
CA GLU A 73 24.59 -42.07 18.88
C GLU A 73 23.78 -40.83 19.28
N LEU A 74 24.10 -39.66 18.71
CA LEU A 74 23.38 -38.42 18.98
C LEU A 74 21.89 -38.53 18.65
N SER A 75 21.54 -39.16 17.51
CA SER A 75 20.15 -39.31 17.11
C SER A 75 19.36 -40.20 18.06
N LEU A 76 19.95 -41.31 18.53
CA LEU A 76 19.36 -42.21 19.52
C LEU A 76 19.22 -41.53 20.88
N PHE A 77 20.24 -40.78 21.30
CA PHE A 77 20.23 -40.01 22.53
C PHE A 77 19.11 -38.96 22.55
N LEU A 78 18.94 -38.21 21.45
CA LEU A 78 17.91 -37.16 21.35
C LEU A 78 16.49 -37.73 21.42
N VAL A 79 16.22 -38.86 20.75
CA VAL A 79 14.91 -39.52 20.85
C VAL A 79 14.71 -40.08 22.26
N TYR A 80 15.72 -40.73 22.85
CA TYR A 80 15.66 -41.26 24.20
C TYR A 80 15.35 -40.18 25.24
N ILE A 81 16.16 -39.11 25.30
CA ILE A 81 15.97 -38.03 26.27
C ILE A 81 14.65 -37.29 26.02
N GLY A 82 14.29 -37.07 24.75
CA GLY A 82 13.03 -36.45 24.37
C GLY A 82 11.82 -37.24 24.86
N LEU A 83 11.82 -38.56 24.68
CA LEU A 83 10.73 -39.43 25.13
C LEU A 83 10.69 -39.61 26.66
N VAL A 84 11.84 -39.71 27.34
CA VAL A 84 11.87 -39.79 28.82
C VAL A 84 11.35 -38.50 29.45
N VAL A 85 11.81 -37.34 28.98
CA VAL A 85 11.33 -36.06 29.48
C VAL A 85 9.85 -35.90 29.16
N ASN A 86 9.41 -36.28 27.94
CA ASN A 86 8.00 -36.23 27.58
C ASN A 86 7.14 -37.21 28.41
N PHE A 87 7.66 -38.36 28.81
CA PHE A 87 6.98 -39.30 29.69
C PHE A 87 6.69 -38.65 31.04
N GLY A 88 7.72 -38.11 31.72
CA GLY A 88 7.54 -37.39 32.98
C GLY A 88 6.62 -36.16 32.83
N TRP A 89 6.81 -35.40 31.75
CA TRP A 89 5.99 -34.24 31.43
C TRP A 89 4.52 -34.59 31.20
N SER A 90 4.21 -35.78 30.66
CA SER A 90 2.83 -36.22 30.40
C SER A 90 2.01 -36.45 31.67
N PHE A 91 2.64 -36.58 32.84
CA PHE A 91 1.94 -36.60 34.13
C PHE A 91 1.78 -35.20 34.74
N VAL A 92 2.78 -34.33 34.55
CA VAL A 92 2.77 -32.97 35.11
C VAL A 92 1.86 -32.05 34.30
N SER A 93 1.91 -32.13 32.98
CA SER A 93 1.21 -31.21 32.09
C SER A 93 -0.31 -31.26 32.23
N PRO A 94 -1.00 -32.40 32.37
CA PRO A 94 -2.46 -32.42 32.56
C PRO A 94 -2.91 -31.68 33.82
N ALA A 95 -2.17 -31.84 34.92
CA ALA A 95 -2.43 -31.12 36.16
C ALA A 95 -2.21 -29.60 35.99
N LEU A 96 -1.17 -29.21 35.25
CA LEU A 96 -0.94 -27.81 34.90
C LEU A 96 -2.05 -27.25 34.01
N TYR A 97 -2.45 -27.94 32.93
CA TYR A 97 -3.55 -27.50 32.05
C TYR A 97 -4.87 -27.36 32.80
N HIS A 98 -5.14 -28.24 33.76
CA HIS A 98 -6.34 -28.16 34.60
C HIS A 98 -6.34 -26.89 35.48
N LYS A 99 -5.21 -26.52 36.07
CA LYS A 99 -5.09 -25.36 36.96
C LYS A 99 -4.87 -24.02 36.22
N SER A 100 -4.28 -24.06 35.04
CA SER A 100 -3.81 -22.87 34.31
C SER A 100 -4.95 -22.15 33.59
N LYS A 101 -4.81 -20.83 33.40
CA LYS A 101 -5.76 -20.02 32.62
C LYS A 101 -5.02 -19.05 31.69
N GLY A 102 -5.65 -18.70 30.57
CA GLY A 102 -5.14 -17.68 29.64
C GLY A 102 -3.72 -17.93 29.14
N SER A 103 -2.85 -16.91 29.22
CA SER A 103 -1.48 -16.93 28.66
C SER A 103 -0.58 -18.02 29.23
N PHE A 104 -0.86 -18.58 30.40
CA PHE A 104 -0.05 -19.67 30.95
C PHE A 104 -0.14 -20.95 30.12
N ILE A 105 -1.28 -21.17 29.45
CA ILE A 105 -1.50 -22.31 28.55
C ILE A 105 -0.56 -22.24 27.35
N LEU A 106 -0.32 -21.03 26.82
CA LEU A 106 0.66 -20.79 25.77
C LEU A 106 2.07 -21.21 26.19
N PHE A 107 2.49 -20.89 27.42
CA PHE A 107 3.81 -21.29 27.94
C PHE A 107 3.94 -22.81 28.06
N ILE A 108 2.91 -23.50 28.55
CA ILE A 108 2.89 -24.98 28.59
C ILE A 108 2.97 -25.54 27.16
N GLY A 109 2.22 -24.96 26.22
CA GLY A 109 2.26 -25.34 24.81
C GLY A 109 3.62 -25.12 24.14
N LEU A 110 4.37 -24.09 24.53
CA LEU A 110 5.74 -23.86 24.05
C LEU A 110 6.72 -24.92 24.56
N ILE A 111 6.54 -25.41 25.80
CA ILE A 111 7.32 -26.55 26.31
C ILE A 111 7.00 -27.80 25.48
N ASP A 112 5.72 -28.06 25.22
CA ASP A 112 5.30 -29.18 24.36
C ASP A 112 5.90 -29.09 22.95
N LEU A 113 5.98 -27.88 22.39
CA LEU A 113 6.61 -27.61 21.09
C LEU A 113 8.13 -27.86 21.11
N GLY A 114 8.81 -27.45 22.19
CA GLY A 114 10.23 -27.72 22.38
C GLY A 114 10.53 -29.22 22.41
N LEU A 115 9.72 -30.00 23.15
CA LEU A 115 9.83 -31.45 23.18
C LEU A 115 9.58 -32.09 21.80
N SER A 116 8.55 -31.62 21.07
CA SER A 116 8.31 -32.03 19.68
C SER A 116 9.54 -31.79 18.80
N ALA A 117 10.19 -30.63 18.92
CA ALA A 117 11.35 -30.27 18.09
C ALA A 117 12.56 -31.18 18.36
N VAL A 118 12.83 -31.51 19.63
CA VAL A 118 13.92 -32.43 20.02
C VAL A 118 13.69 -33.82 19.43
N ILE A 119 12.49 -34.38 19.60
CA ILE A 119 12.13 -35.70 19.05
C ILE A 119 12.17 -35.67 17.52
N ALA A 120 11.65 -34.62 16.88
CA ALA A 120 11.65 -34.46 15.43
C ALA A 120 13.06 -34.48 14.84
N PHE A 121 14.00 -33.79 15.47
CA PHE A 121 15.39 -33.79 15.02
C PHE A 121 16.02 -35.18 15.14
N GLY A 122 15.77 -35.88 16.25
CA GLY A 122 16.23 -37.26 16.45
C GLY A 122 15.65 -38.23 15.42
N VAL A 123 14.32 -38.26 15.25
CA VAL A 123 13.60 -39.11 14.28
C VAL A 123 14.04 -38.83 12.84
N LYS A 124 14.22 -37.56 12.47
CA LYS A 124 14.72 -37.17 11.14
C LYS A 124 16.13 -37.71 10.91
N THR A 125 17.03 -37.55 11.88
CA THR A 125 18.42 -38.02 11.76
C THR A 125 18.48 -39.54 11.70
N GLN A 126 17.61 -40.24 12.43
CA GLN A 126 17.47 -41.71 12.35
C GLN A 126 17.02 -42.19 10.96
N ALA A 127 16.18 -41.42 10.27
CA ALA A 127 15.73 -41.75 8.91
C ALA A 127 16.85 -41.71 7.86
N GLU A 128 18.02 -41.14 8.17
CA GLU A 128 19.17 -41.10 7.25
C GLU A 128 19.91 -42.45 7.19
N PHE A 129 19.80 -43.28 8.23
CA PHE A 129 20.48 -44.58 8.30
C PHE A 129 19.54 -45.78 8.55
N LEU A 130 18.31 -45.56 9.00
CA LEU A 130 17.30 -46.62 9.13
C LEU A 130 16.44 -46.73 7.88
N PRO A 131 16.05 -47.95 7.46
CA PRO A 131 15.04 -48.10 6.42
C PRO A 131 13.67 -47.62 6.91
N ALA A 132 12.92 -46.94 6.04
CA ALA A 132 11.63 -46.35 6.39
C ALA A 132 10.51 -47.36 6.71
N SER A 133 10.68 -48.65 6.38
CA SER A 133 9.66 -49.67 6.57
C SER A 133 10.22 -50.98 7.12
N ARG A 134 9.41 -51.68 7.93
CA ARG A 134 9.75 -53.03 8.42
C ARG A 134 9.91 -54.05 7.29
N SER A 135 9.19 -53.87 6.18
CA SER A 135 9.30 -54.73 5.00
C SER A 135 10.65 -54.63 4.29
N ALA A 136 11.39 -53.54 4.51
CA ALA A 136 12.76 -53.40 4.03
C ALA A 136 13.79 -54.16 4.88
N CYS A 137 13.40 -54.71 6.03
CA CYS A 137 14.26 -55.51 6.92
C CYS A 137 14.20 -57.03 6.62
N SER A 138 14.07 -57.45 5.36
CA SER A 138 14.24 -58.87 5.02
C SER A 138 15.69 -59.30 5.24
N ALA A 139 15.96 -60.59 5.49
CA ALA A 139 17.32 -61.07 5.80
C ALA A 139 18.38 -60.60 4.80
N ALA A 140 18.11 -60.72 3.49
CA ALA A 140 19.01 -60.23 2.45
C ALA A 140 19.17 -58.69 2.47
N LYS A 141 18.08 -57.93 2.63
CA LYS A 141 18.13 -56.47 2.60
C LYS A 141 18.80 -55.88 3.84
N ALA A 142 18.56 -56.44 5.02
CA ALA A 142 19.20 -56.01 6.26
C ALA A 142 20.73 -56.24 6.22
N ALA A 143 21.16 -57.35 5.61
CA ALA A 143 22.58 -57.64 5.41
C ALA A 143 23.26 -56.73 4.38
N GLN A 144 22.49 -56.19 3.42
CA GLN A 144 23.00 -55.32 2.34
C GLN A 144 22.75 -53.82 2.57
N TRP A 145 22.08 -53.45 3.67
CA TRP A 145 21.69 -52.06 3.91
C TRP A 145 22.89 -51.17 4.21
N GLN A 146 23.09 -50.14 3.38
CA GLN A 146 24.18 -49.16 3.49
C GLN A 146 25.59 -49.79 3.61
N VAL A 147 25.81 -50.92 2.95
CA VAL A 147 27.14 -51.54 2.84
C VAL A 147 28.05 -50.65 1.98
N GLN A 148 29.22 -50.30 2.50
CA GLN A 148 30.27 -49.58 1.77
C GLN A 148 31.52 -50.46 1.71
N GLY A 149 31.92 -50.92 0.52
CA GLY A 149 33.10 -51.78 0.37
C GLY A 149 33.00 -53.09 1.17
N ASP A 150 34.07 -53.42 1.89
CA ASP A 150 34.19 -54.67 2.67
C ASP A 150 33.56 -54.60 4.07
N TYR A 151 32.96 -53.47 4.45
CA TYR A 151 32.35 -53.31 5.77
C TYR A 151 30.99 -54.02 5.86
N LYS A 152 30.74 -54.71 6.98
CA LYS A 152 29.43 -55.31 7.27
C LYS A 152 28.35 -54.24 7.37
N SER A 153 27.10 -54.56 7.01
CA SER A 153 25.99 -53.63 7.26
C SER A 153 25.84 -53.34 8.76
N PHE A 154 25.30 -52.16 9.07
CA PHE A 154 25.04 -51.72 10.45
C PHE A 154 24.25 -52.77 11.26
N PHE A 155 23.26 -53.40 10.64
CA PHE A 155 22.43 -54.42 11.30
C PHE A 155 23.11 -55.77 11.46
N THR A 156 24.00 -56.14 10.54
CA THR A 156 24.82 -57.36 10.66
C THR A 156 25.83 -57.19 11.78
N LEU A 157 26.49 -56.04 11.87
CA LEU A 157 27.40 -55.74 12.96
C LEU A 157 26.68 -55.70 14.31
N ALA A 158 25.51 -55.06 14.38
CA ALA A 158 24.69 -55.07 15.60
C ALA A 158 24.23 -56.48 16.01
N PHE A 159 23.99 -57.38 15.05
CA PHE A 159 23.72 -58.79 15.31
C PHE A 159 24.95 -59.51 15.89
N ASP A 160 26.12 -59.34 15.28
CA ASP A 160 27.38 -59.95 15.75
C ASP A 160 27.74 -59.51 17.19
N LEU A 161 27.33 -58.29 17.56
CA LEU A 161 27.47 -57.72 18.91
C LEU A 161 26.34 -58.12 19.89
N GLY A 162 25.45 -59.05 19.50
CA GLY A 162 24.45 -59.64 20.38
C GLY A 162 23.14 -58.86 20.55
N HIS A 163 22.77 -57.96 19.63
CA HIS A 163 21.52 -57.19 19.76
C HIS A 163 20.24 -58.04 19.61
N ALA A 164 20.27 -59.07 18.77
CA ALA A 164 19.11 -59.90 18.38
C ALA A 164 19.55 -61.25 17.79
N ASP A 165 18.61 -62.14 17.48
CA ASP A 165 18.89 -63.49 16.94
C ASP A 165 19.26 -63.52 15.45
N SER A 166 19.04 -62.43 14.72
CA SER A 166 19.44 -62.32 13.30
C SER A 166 19.59 -60.85 12.88
N PRO A 167 20.34 -60.55 11.80
CA PRO A 167 20.42 -59.19 11.23
C PRO A 167 19.04 -58.63 10.88
N SER A 168 18.12 -59.48 10.40
CA SER A 168 16.73 -59.10 10.10
C SER A 168 15.94 -58.71 11.35
N ALA A 169 16.17 -59.41 12.47
CA ALA A 169 15.51 -59.12 13.74
C ALA A 169 16.05 -57.82 14.34
N SER A 170 17.37 -57.61 14.27
CA SER A 170 18.02 -56.35 14.66
C SER A 170 17.44 -55.17 13.88
N CYS A 171 17.43 -55.24 12.54
CA CYS A 171 16.81 -54.21 11.69
C CYS A 171 15.35 -53.93 12.06
N ARG A 172 14.53 -54.98 12.23
CA ARG A 172 13.10 -54.82 12.59
C ARG A 172 12.91 -54.14 13.94
N LYS A 173 13.78 -54.40 14.92
CA LYS A 173 13.73 -53.77 16.24
C LYS A 173 14.06 -52.27 16.16
N PHE A 174 15.18 -51.92 15.51
CA PHE A 174 15.54 -50.51 15.25
C PHE A 174 14.41 -49.74 14.52
N VAL A 175 13.86 -50.31 13.44
CA VAL A 175 12.77 -49.68 12.68
C VAL A 175 11.48 -49.60 13.48
N SER A 176 11.16 -50.62 14.29
CA SER A 176 9.99 -50.61 15.16
C SER A 176 10.06 -49.47 16.18
N ASP A 177 11.20 -49.30 16.82
CA ASP A 177 11.42 -48.27 17.84
C ASP A 177 11.39 -46.86 17.21
N TRP A 178 11.98 -46.71 16.02
CA TRP A 178 11.89 -45.48 15.24
C TRP A 178 10.45 -45.15 14.83
N GLN A 179 9.67 -46.13 14.37
CA GLN A 179 8.26 -45.94 14.02
C GLN A 179 7.42 -45.55 15.24
N LEU A 180 7.68 -46.15 16.40
CA LEU A 180 7.02 -45.79 17.65
C LEU A 180 7.37 -44.35 18.08
N ALA A 181 8.63 -43.96 17.96
CA ALA A 181 9.07 -42.58 18.22
C ALA A 181 8.43 -41.58 17.25
N ALA A 182 8.32 -41.92 15.96
CA ALA A 182 7.65 -41.10 14.95
C ALA A 182 6.14 -40.96 15.23
N ALA A 183 5.48 -42.02 15.68
CA ALA A 183 4.09 -41.95 16.13
C ALA A 183 3.95 -41.03 17.35
N CYS A 184 4.83 -41.16 18.34
CA CYS A 184 4.83 -40.28 19.51
C CYS A 184 5.04 -38.82 19.12
N LEU A 185 5.93 -38.56 18.16
CA LEU A 185 6.16 -37.22 17.60
C LEU A 185 4.89 -36.64 16.98
N ALA A 186 4.17 -37.41 16.16
CA ALA A 186 2.96 -36.92 15.48
C ALA A 186 1.89 -36.44 16.48
N PHE A 187 1.65 -37.21 17.53
CA PHE A 187 0.72 -36.80 18.59
C PHE A 187 1.25 -35.63 19.43
N GLN A 188 2.55 -35.59 19.74
CA GLN A 188 3.15 -34.49 20.50
C GLN A 188 3.11 -33.17 19.71
N VAL A 189 3.28 -33.22 18.38
CA VAL A 189 3.07 -32.07 17.48
C VAL A 189 1.61 -31.61 17.53
N LEU A 190 0.64 -32.53 17.44
CA LEU A 190 -0.79 -32.19 17.53
C LEU A 190 -1.12 -31.52 18.87
N ILE A 191 -0.61 -32.04 19.98
CA ILE A 191 -0.81 -31.46 21.31
C ILE A 191 -0.18 -30.06 21.39
N SER A 192 1.06 -29.90 20.93
CA SER A 192 1.73 -28.60 20.91
C SER A 192 0.99 -27.58 20.06
N TYR A 193 0.41 -28.01 18.92
CA TYR A 193 -0.39 -27.15 18.06
C TYR A 193 -1.65 -26.66 18.78
N VAL A 194 -2.45 -27.54 19.37
CA VAL A 194 -3.68 -27.14 20.08
C VAL A 194 -3.36 -26.24 21.28
N ALA A 195 -2.27 -26.50 21.99
CA ALA A 195 -1.86 -25.72 23.15
C ALA A 195 -1.30 -24.33 22.81
N VAL A 196 -0.52 -24.20 21.73
CA VAL A 196 0.02 -22.91 21.27
C VAL A 196 -1.07 -22.07 20.61
N PHE A 197 -1.90 -22.70 19.78
CA PHE A 197 -2.99 -22.04 19.06
C PHE A 197 -4.31 -22.16 19.84
N TYR A 198 -4.30 -21.71 21.09
CA TYR A 198 -5.42 -21.88 22.01
C TYR A 198 -6.35 -20.65 22.12
N ASP A 199 -6.07 -19.57 21.40
CA ASP A 199 -6.69 -18.28 21.67
C ASP A 199 -8.19 -18.27 21.30
N GLU A 200 -9.04 -18.01 22.31
CA GLU A 200 -10.50 -18.00 22.20
C GLU A 200 -11.02 -16.91 21.25
N ARG A 201 -10.22 -15.88 20.99
CA ARG A 201 -10.68 -14.71 20.22
C ARG A 201 -10.87 -15.10 18.76
N GLU A 202 -12.06 -14.81 18.23
CA GLU A 202 -12.45 -15.09 16.82
C GLU A 202 -11.44 -14.54 15.80
N ARG A 203 -10.77 -13.44 16.15
CA ARG A 203 -9.80 -12.75 15.31
C ARG A 203 -8.36 -12.88 15.81
N SER A 204 -8.04 -13.88 16.63
CA SER A 204 -6.64 -14.12 16.98
C SER A 204 -5.88 -14.80 15.84
N LEU A 205 -4.61 -14.44 15.69
CA LEU A 205 -3.65 -15.24 14.92
C LEU A 205 -3.45 -16.65 15.50
N LEU A 206 -3.66 -16.81 16.80
CA LEU A 206 -3.47 -18.05 17.54
C LEU A 206 -4.78 -18.88 17.67
N ASN A 207 -5.77 -18.69 16.80
CA ASN A 207 -6.98 -19.53 16.81
C ASN A 207 -6.68 -20.89 16.13
N PRO A 208 -7.02 -22.04 16.74
CA PRO A 208 -6.62 -23.36 16.26
C PRO A 208 -7.30 -23.76 14.94
N TRP A 209 -8.47 -23.21 14.65
CA TRP A 209 -9.20 -23.47 13.40
C TRP A 209 -8.60 -22.71 12.21
N ARG A 210 -7.73 -21.75 12.49
CA ARG A 210 -7.38 -20.76 11.50
C ARG A 210 -6.35 -21.26 10.49
N LEU A 211 -5.30 -21.93 10.94
CA LEU A 211 -4.34 -22.55 10.04
C LEU A 211 -4.99 -23.57 9.11
N PRO A 212 -5.84 -24.52 9.57
CA PRO A 212 -6.50 -25.46 8.68
C PRO A 212 -7.50 -24.79 7.73
N ILE A 213 -8.27 -23.78 8.18
CA ILE A 213 -9.13 -23.00 7.27
C ILE A 213 -8.29 -22.24 6.23
N CYS A 214 -7.19 -21.61 6.63
CA CYS A 214 -6.26 -20.94 5.71
C CYS A 214 -5.69 -21.92 4.68
N ILE A 215 -5.23 -23.09 5.12
CA ILE A 215 -4.68 -24.13 4.23
C ILE A 215 -5.76 -24.62 3.27
N ALA A 216 -6.97 -24.91 3.75
CA ALA A 216 -8.10 -25.33 2.91
C ALA A 216 -8.45 -24.25 1.88
N ILE A 217 -8.53 -22.99 2.29
CA ILE A 217 -8.77 -21.86 1.38
C ILE A 217 -7.62 -21.71 0.37
N MET A 218 -6.36 -21.87 0.78
CA MET A 218 -5.21 -21.77 -0.12
C MET A 218 -5.18 -22.90 -1.15
N ILE A 219 -5.62 -24.10 -0.78
CA ILE A 219 -5.71 -25.25 -1.68
C ILE A 219 -6.90 -25.09 -2.64
N ILE A 220 -8.07 -24.71 -2.13
CA ILE A 220 -9.32 -24.72 -2.90
C ILE A 220 -9.51 -23.42 -3.71
N PHE A 221 -9.10 -22.27 -3.19
CA PHE A 221 -9.39 -20.95 -3.78
C PHE A 221 -8.16 -20.01 -3.89
N PRO A 222 -6.98 -20.48 -4.36
CA PRO A 222 -5.79 -19.64 -4.44
C PRO A 222 -6.00 -18.42 -5.35
N ILE A 223 -6.70 -18.60 -6.48
CA ILE A 223 -6.92 -17.54 -7.48
C ILE A 223 -7.86 -16.45 -6.94
N ILE A 224 -8.94 -16.85 -6.25
CA ILE A 224 -9.93 -15.90 -5.70
C ILE A 224 -9.31 -15.09 -4.56
N MET A 225 -8.55 -15.74 -3.66
CA MET A 225 -7.85 -15.03 -2.59
C MET A 225 -6.82 -14.03 -3.12
N LEU A 226 -6.05 -14.42 -4.15
CA LEU A 226 -5.10 -13.51 -4.79
C LEU A 226 -5.82 -12.32 -5.45
N ASP A 227 -6.95 -12.54 -6.13
CA ASP A 227 -7.72 -11.48 -6.79
C ASP A 227 -8.42 -10.54 -5.82
N GLU A 228 -9.03 -11.06 -4.75
CA GLU A 228 -9.82 -10.21 -3.85
C GLU A 228 -9.02 -9.56 -2.72
N MET A 229 -7.98 -10.23 -2.23
CA MET A 229 -7.22 -9.75 -1.07
C MET A 229 -5.87 -9.15 -1.43
N VAL A 230 -5.09 -9.82 -2.28
CA VAL A 230 -3.69 -9.46 -2.51
C VAL A 230 -3.57 -8.41 -3.61
N PHE A 231 -4.12 -8.67 -4.81
CA PHE A 231 -3.95 -7.77 -5.95
C PHE A 231 -4.48 -6.34 -5.74
N PRO A 232 -5.64 -6.10 -5.11
CA PRO A 232 -6.13 -4.74 -4.89
C PRO A 232 -5.20 -3.95 -3.97
N ARG A 233 -4.64 -4.59 -2.94
CA ARG A 233 -3.69 -3.98 -2.00
C ARG A 233 -2.35 -3.71 -2.66
N VAL A 234 -1.77 -4.69 -3.35
CA VAL A 234 -0.50 -4.51 -4.08
C VAL A 234 -0.64 -3.42 -5.13
N ARG A 235 -1.75 -3.40 -5.88
CA ARG A 235 -2.00 -2.39 -6.91
C ARG A 235 -2.24 -1.00 -6.29
N TYR A 236 -2.96 -0.90 -5.18
CA TYR A 236 -3.12 0.36 -4.43
C TYR A 236 -1.80 0.87 -3.87
N ALA A 237 -0.98 -0.01 -3.28
CA ALA A 237 0.34 0.31 -2.76
C ALA A 237 1.26 0.80 -3.88
N TYR A 238 1.39 0.03 -4.97
CA TYR A 238 2.13 0.42 -6.16
C TYR A 238 1.71 1.81 -6.70
N ARG A 239 0.41 2.07 -6.79
CA ARG A 239 -0.12 3.36 -7.26
C ARG A 239 0.17 4.50 -6.28
N SER A 240 0.06 4.24 -4.98
CA SER A 240 0.41 5.19 -3.94
C SER A 240 1.89 5.55 -4.03
N SER A 241 2.76 4.54 -4.19
CA SER A 241 4.20 4.72 -4.38
C SER A 241 4.50 5.52 -5.65
N LEU A 242 3.86 5.24 -6.78
CA LEU A 242 4.03 6.04 -8.00
C LEU A 242 3.65 7.51 -7.80
N LYS A 243 2.56 7.81 -7.08
CA LYS A 243 2.17 9.19 -6.78
C LYS A 243 3.14 9.87 -5.82
N LEU A 244 3.67 9.11 -4.85
CA LEU A 244 4.72 9.60 -3.96
C LEU A 244 6.02 9.89 -4.71
N LEU A 245 6.44 9.02 -5.64
CA LEU A 245 7.59 9.26 -6.51
C LEU A 245 7.40 10.51 -7.39
N ARG A 246 6.18 10.74 -7.90
CA ARG A 246 5.86 11.97 -8.64
C ARG A 246 5.92 13.23 -7.78
N LYS A 247 5.75 13.15 -6.45
CA LYS A 247 5.96 14.29 -5.55
C LYS A 247 7.40 14.81 -5.61
N PHE A 248 8.37 13.91 -5.76
CA PHE A 248 9.78 14.27 -5.83
C PHE A 248 10.17 14.88 -7.19
N ARG A 249 9.37 14.66 -8.23
CA ARG A 249 9.50 15.40 -9.49
C ARG A 249 8.83 16.76 -9.32
N LYS A 250 9.62 17.85 -9.38
CA LYS A 250 9.06 19.21 -9.35
C LYS A 250 8.00 19.32 -10.45
N PRO A 251 6.74 19.68 -10.14
CA PRO A 251 5.73 19.84 -11.16
C PRO A 251 6.20 20.92 -12.13
N LYS A 252 6.12 20.65 -13.44
CA LYS A 252 6.40 21.68 -14.45
C LYS A 252 5.48 22.86 -14.14
N GLN A 253 6.08 24.01 -13.81
CA GLN A 253 5.32 25.25 -13.64
C GLN A 253 4.63 25.51 -14.98
N VAL A 254 3.32 25.70 -14.91
CA VAL A 254 2.53 26.06 -16.08
C VAL A 254 2.58 27.57 -16.09
N ASP A 255 3.63 28.07 -16.72
CA ASP A 255 3.76 29.47 -17.02
C ASP A 255 2.73 29.73 -18.11
N ILE A 256 1.55 30.19 -17.68
CA ILE A 256 0.69 30.93 -18.59
C ILE A 256 1.49 32.19 -18.84
N GLU A 257 2.01 32.29 -20.06
CA GLU A 257 2.56 33.51 -20.59
C GLU A 257 1.52 34.59 -20.37
N LEU A 258 1.65 35.30 -19.26
CA LEU A 258 0.91 36.51 -19.02
C LEU A 258 1.28 37.35 -20.22
N SER A 259 0.27 37.73 -21.02
CA SER A 259 0.46 38.64 -22.13
C SER A 259 1.43 39.70 -21.66
N GLY A 260 2.63 39.74 -22.27
CA GLY A 260 3.69 40.65 -21.85
C GLY A 260 3.10 42.05 -21.71
N ARG A 261 3.64 42.86 -20.79
CA ARG A 261 3.26 44.28 -20.74
C ARG A 261 3.25 44.78 -22.18
N TYR A 262 2.10 45.24 -22.63
CA TYR A 262 1.96 45.74 -23.98
C TYR A 262 2.96 46.88 -24.14
N VAL A 263 3.98 46.68 -24.98
CA VAL A 263 4.95 47.72 -25.37
C VAL A 263 4.64 48.02 -26.84
N PRO A 264 3.93 49.12 -27.15
CA PRO A 264 3.62 49.47 -28.52
C PRO A 264 4.86 49.88 -29.30
N ASP A 265 4.85 49.68 -30.62
CA ASP A 265 5.87 50.21 -31.53
C ASP A 265 5.64 51.72 -31.78
N TYR A 266 6.74 52.51 -31.91
CA TYR A 266 6.75 53.96 -31.72
C TYR A 266 7.17 54.78 -32.95
N HIS A 267 6.69 54.44 -34.14
CA HIS A 267 7.14 55.11 -35.38
C HIS A 267 6.28 56.27 -35.92
N HIS A 268 5.30 56.81 -35.16
CA HIS A 268 4.44 57.91 -35.66
C HIS A 268 4.38 59.14 -34.76
N ASN A 269 4.82 60.29 -35.31
CA ASN A 269 4.90 61.61 -34.67
C ASN A 269 3.73 62.52 -35.08
N GLY A 270 2.53 62.26 -34.55
CA GLY A 270 1.42 63.21 -34.59
C GLY A 270 0.91 63.49 -33.18
N SER A 271 0.99 64.75 -32.71
CA SER A 271 0.45 65.16 -31.41
C SER A 271 -0.69 66.17 -31.62
N ASN A 272 -1.92 65.81 -31.26
CA ASN A 272 -3.05 66.73 -31.22
C ASN A 272 -3.31 67.16 -29.77
N ALA A 273 -2.83 68.34 -29.38
CA ALA A 273 -2.76 68.78 -27.98
C ALA A 273 -4.15 68.95 -27.32
N LYS A 274 -5.20 69.29 -28.08
CA LYS A 274 -6.55 69.49 -27.55
C LYS A 274 -7.23 68.18 -27.12
N LEU A 275 -7.08 67.12 -27.92
CA LEU A 275 -7.62 65.79 -27.60
C LEU A 275 -6.93 65.21 -26.37
N LEU A 276 -5.63 65.45 -26.22
CA LEU A 276 -4.86 65.04 -25.03
C LEU A 276 -5.45 65.64 -23.75
N GLN A 277 -5.76 66.94 -23.74
CA GLN A 277 -6.32 67.62 -22.56
C GLN A 277 -7.67 67.01 -22.13
N VAL A 278 -8.54 66.67 -23.09
CA VAL A 278 -9.84 66.04 -22.80
C VAL A 278 -9.65 64.63 -22.23
N LEU A 279 -8.76 63.82 -22.80
CA LEU A 279 -8.51 62.45 -22.36
C LEU A 279 -7.74 62.38 -21.03
N TYR A 280 -7.04 63.45 -20.64
CA TYR A 280 -6.39 63.56 -19.33
C TYR A 280 -7.41 63.67 -18.20
N LEU A 281 -8.57 64.27 -18.46
CA LEU A 281 -9.69 64.31 -17.52
C LEU A 281 -10.26 62.90 -17.36
N GLU A 282 -10.01 62.28 -16.20
CA GLU A 282 -10.36 60.88 -15.95
C GLU A 282 -11.86 60.61 -16.18
N HIS A 283 -12.75 61.47 -15.69
CA HIS A 283 -14.19 61.31 -15.89
C HIS A 283 -14.60 61.33 -17.36
N ALA A 284 -13.99 62.21 -18.17
CA ALA A 284 -14.26 62.29 -19.59
C ALA A 284 -13.76 61.02 -20.31
N LEU A 285 -12.55 60.53 -19.97
CA LEU A 285 -12.05 59.28 -20.51
C LEU A 285 -12.96 58.11 -20.12
N LEU A 286 -13.40 58.03 -18.86
CA LEU A 286 -14.25 56.93 -18.40
C LEU A 286 -15.62 56.94 -19.10
N ALA A 287 -16.23 58.11 -19.31
CA ALA A 287 -17.49 58.24 -20.06
C ALA A 287 -17.36 57.78 -21.52
N ILE A 288 -16.21 58.04 -22.16
CA ILE A 288 -15.90 57.52 -23.50
C ILE A 288 -15.73 56.00 -23.44
N VAL A 289 -14.99 55.50 -22.46
CA VAL A 289 -14.65 54.08 -22.27
C VAL A 289 -15.88 53.22 -21.98
N GLU A 290 -16.89 53.76 -21.29
CA GLU A 290 -18.15 53.08 -20.99
C GLU A 290 -18.87 52.57 -22.24
N ASN A 291 -18.73 53.28 -23.35
CA ASN A 291 -19.38 52.96 -24.63
C ASN A 291 -18.47 52.23 -25.61
N LEU A 292 -17.25 51.86 -25.21
CA LEU A 292 -16.25 51.23 -26.07
C LEU A 292 -15.90 49.81 -25.61
N CYS A 293 -15.64 48.91 -26.57
CA CYS A 293 -14.99 47.65 -26.25
C CYS A 293 -13.54 47.94 -25.78
N TYR A 294 -13.01 47.11 -24.89
CA TYR A 294 -11.60 47.25 -24.46
C TYR A 294 -10.61 47.23 -25.64
N GLN A 295 -10.95 46.49 -26.71
CA GLN A 295 -10.14 46.44 -27.91
C GLN A 295 -10.17 47.76 -28.71
N ASP A 296 -11.30 48.46 -28.71
CA ASP A 296 -11.42 49.78 -29.34
C ASP A 296 -10.58 50.80 -28.59
N ILE A 297 -10.47 50.69 -27.26
CA ILE A 297 -9.59 51.55 -26.46
C ILE A 297 -8.11 51.26 -26.75
N VAL A 298 -7.76 49.99 -26.96
CA VAL A 298 -6.42 49.62 -27.42
C VAL A 298 -6.14 50.23 -28.80
N TYR A 299 -7.06 50.12 -29.76
CA TYR A 299 -6.90 50.75 -31.08
C TYR A 299 -6.93 52.28 -31.01
N PHE A 300 -7.72 52.86 -30.12
CA PHE A 300 -7.77 54.30 -29.88
C PHE A 300 -6.43 54.81 -29.35
N SER A 301 -5.79 54.06 -28.44
CA SER A 301 -4.43 54.34 -27.96
C SER A 301 -3.33 54.21 -29.04
N LEU A 302 -3.64 53.55 -30.16
CA LEU A 302 -2.74 53.44 -31.30
C LEU A 302 -2.85 54.62 -32.28
N SER A 303 -3.92 55.42 -32.20
CA SER A 303 -4.15 56.54 -33.12
C SER A 303 -3.09 57.65 -33.05
N SER A 304 -2.54 57.92 -31.86
CA SER A 304 -1.45 58.89 -31.68
C SER A 304 -0.70 58.67 -30.36
N LYS A 305 0.54 59.18 -30.27
CA LYS A 305 1.36 59.13 -29.05
C LYS A 305 0.70 59.88 -27.88
N ALA A 306 0.05 61.01 -28.16
CA ALA A 306 -0.62 61.82 -27.14
C ALA A 306 -1.84 61.09 -26.55
N VAL A 307 -2.71 60.54 -27.41
CA VAL A 307 -3.88 59.74 -26.98
C VAL A 307 -3.43 58.53 -26.16
N ARG A 308 -2.33 57.89 -26.56
CA ARG A 308 -1.72 56.79 -25.82
C ARG A 308 -1.34 57.16 -24.39
N GLU A 309 -0.62 58.27 -24.20
CA GLU A 309 -0.17 58.69 -22.87
C GLU A 309 -1.35 59.07 -21.96
N ALA A 310 -2.43 59.62 -22.53
CA ALA A 310 -3.65 59.89 -21.77
C ALA A 310 -4.42 58.63 -21.34
N ILE A 311 -4.42 57.58 -22.17
CA ILE A 311 -5.13 56.32 -21.90
C ILE A 311 -4.28 55.37 -21.03
N TYR A 312 -3.01 55.20 -21.39
CA TYR A 312 -2.04 54.28 -20.78
C TYR A 312 -0.78 55.03 -20.33
N PRO A 313 -0.89 55.92 -19.32
CA PRO A 313 0.26 56.67 -18.81
C PRO A 313 1.32 55.71 -18.26
N GLY A 314 2.58 55.92 -18.62
CA GLY A 314 3.67 55.00 -18.23
C GLY A 314 3.82 54.83 -16.71
N ASN A 315 3.63 55.93 -15.99
CA ASN A 315 3.79 56.00 -14.53
C ASN A 315 2.59 55.42 -13.76
N ASP A 316 1.39 55.39 -14.35
CA ASP A 316 0.14 55.02 -13.66
C ASP A 316 -0.59 53.83 -14.30
N LEU A 317 0.11 53.07 -15.15
CA LEU A 317 -0.48 51.95 -15.89
C LEU A 317 -1.12 50.90 -14.96
N GLN A 318 -0.54 50.68 -13.77
CA GLN A 318 -1.02 49.69 -12.80
C GLN A 318 -2.40 50.05 -12.22
N TYR A 319 -2.71 51.34 -12.02
CA TYR A 319 -3.99 51.78 -11.48
C TYR A 319 -5.00 52.09 -12.60
N ARG A 320 -4.54 52.62 -13.73
CA ARG A 320 -5.38 53.02 -14.86
C ARG A 320 -5.99 51.83 -15.60
N VAL A 321 -5.21 50.79 -15.90
CA VAL A 321 -5.67 49.63 -16.70
C VAL A 321 -6.84 48.88 -16.03
N PRO A 322 -6.82 48.58 -14.72
CA PRO A 322 -7.97 47.97 -14.05
C PRO A 322 -9.23 48.82 -14.12
N LYS A 323 -9.14 50.14 -13.96
CA LYS A 323 -10.28 51.07 -14.08
C LYS A 323 -10.86 51.07 -15.48
N LEU A 324 -10.00 51.18 -16.50
CA LEU A 324 -10.44 51.08 -17.90
C LEU A 324 -11.15 49.75 -18.14
N LYS A 325 -10.53 48.62 -17.78
CA LYS A 325 -11.14 47.29 -17.93
C LYS A 325 -12.47 47.15 -17.18
N ARG A 326 -12.62 47.80 -16.03
CA ARG A 326 -13.85 47.80 -15.23
C ARG A 326 -14.94 48.67 -15.84
N ASN A 327 -14.59 49.66 -16.66
CA ASN A 327 -15.58 50.57 -17.25
C ASN A 327 -15.86 50.26 -18.73
N CYS A 328 -15.01 49.51 -19.44
CA CYS A 328 -15.28 49.06 -20.82
C CYS A 328 -16.49 48.15 -20.92
N CYS A 329 -17.21 48.21 -22.04
CA CYS A 329 -18.41 47.41 -22.33
C CYS A 329 -19.59 47.69 -21.37
N GLU A 330 -20.81 47.36 -21.73
CA GLU A 330 -21.96 47.51 -20.81
C GLU A 330 -21.93 46.46 -19.68
N ALA A 331 -22.10 46.89 -18.42
CA ALA A 331 -21.88 46.07 -17.23
C ALA A 331 -22.70 44.77 -17.19
N GLU A 332 -23.94 44.81 -17.66
CA GLU A 332 -24.88 43.68 -17.61
C GLU A 332 -24.53 42.57 -18.59
N THR A 333 -23.88 42.90 -19.71
CA THR A 333 -23.58 41.96 -20.80
C THR A 333 -22.14 41.45 -20.76
N ARG A 334 -21.34 41.84 -19.76
CA ARG A 334 -19.92 41.49 -19.70
C ARG A 334 -19.70 40.03 -19.33
N THR A 335 -18.96 39.35 -20.17
CA THR A 335 -18.40 38.03 -19.90
C THR A 335 -16.89 38.05 -20.10
N HIS A 336 -16.19 37.00 -19.63
CA HIS A 336 -14.76 36.87 -19.87
C HIS A 336 -14.48 36.07 -21.14
N CYS A 337 -13.53 36.53 -21.94
CA CYS A 337 -12.97 35.76 -23.03
C CYS A 337 -12.32 34.47 -22.49
N ILE A 338 -12.76 33.33 -23.03
CA ILE A 338 -12.33 31.99 -22.62
C ILE A 338 -10.81 31.79 -22.71
N TYR A 339 -10.12 32.53 -23.59
CA TYR A 339 -8.69 32.33 -23.89
C TYR A 339 -7.74 33.32 -23.22
N CYS A 340 -8.14 34.58 -23.04
CA CYS A 340 -7.26 35.62 -22.49
C CYS A 340 -7.84 36.32 -21.26
N ASN A 341 -9.02 35.90 -20.78
CA ASN A 341 -9.72 36.45 -19.62
C ASN A 341 -10.07 37.95 -19.72
N LYS A 342 -9.96 38.57 -20.91
CA LYS A 342 -10.41 39.96 -21.16
C LYS A 342 -11.94 40.04 -21.08
N TRP A 343 -12.47 41.13 -20.52
CA TRP A 343 -13.91 41.42 -20.54
C TRP A 343 -14.38 41.69 -21.97
N ILE A 344 -15.51 41.10 -22.34
CA ILE A 344 -16.20 41.24 -23.64
C ILE A 344 -17.71 41.37 -23.40
N CYS A 345 -18.41 42.29 -24.06
CA CYS A 345 -19.88 42.29 -24.10
C CYS A 345 -20.40 41.50 -25.29
N THR A 346 -21.72 41.34 -25.36
CA THR A 346 -22.46 40.66 -26.44
C THR A 346 -22.07 41.14 -27.84
N THR A 347 -21.79 42.43 -28.02
CA THR A 347 -21.38 43.00 -29.32
C THR A 347 -19.92 42.71 -29.65
N CYS A 348 -19.02 42.63 -28.66
CA CYS A 348 -17.61 42.28 -28.88
C CYS A 348 -17.36 40.75 -28.91
N ILE A 349 -18.34 39.93 -28.51
CA ILE A 349 -18.23 38.48 -28.54
C ILE A 349 -18.19 38.02 -29.99
N THR A 350 -17.21 37.18 -30.29
CA THR A 350 -17.19 36.40 -31.51
C THR A 350 -17.25 34.93 -31.21
N GLU A 351 -18.02 34.23 -32.01
CA GLU A 351 -18.19 32.79 -31.91
C GLU A 351 -17.31 32.11 -32.97
N ARG A 352 -16.56 31.10 -32.55
CA ARG A 352 -15.84 30.19 -33.45
C ARG A 352 -16.10 28.77 -33.02
N PHE A 353 -16.41 27.90 -33.98
CA PHE A 353 -16.60 26.48 -33.75
C PHE A 353 -15.25 25.80 -33.68
N LEU A 354 -14.90 25.30 -32.49
CA LEU A 354 -13.62 24.64 -32.22
C LEU A 354 -13.87 23.30 -31.51
N PRO A 355 -13.00 22.30 -31.69
CA PRO A 355 -13.17 21.01 -31.04
C PRO A 355 -13.12 21.15 -29.52
N GLY A 356 -13.91 20.33 -28.83
CA GLY A 356 -13.95 20.34 -27.37
C GLY A 356 -12.62 19.90 -26.77
N MET A 357 -12.10 20.69 -25.83
CA MET A 357 -10.85 20.39 -25.15
C MET A 357 -11.01 19.36 -24.03
N SER A 358 -10.05 18.45 -23.95
CA SER A 358 -9.96 17.44 -22.88
C SER A 358 -9.90 18.07 -21.49
N GLY A 359 -9.22 19.22 -21.36
CA GLY A 359 -9.09 20.00 -20.12
C GLY A 359 -10.43 20.33 -19.44
N THR A 360 -11.49 20.58 -20.22
CA THR A 360 -12.82 20.87 -19.69
C THR A 360 -13.34 19.74 -18.79
N ARG A 361 -13.11 18.48 -19.18
CA ARG A 361 -13.54 17.31 -18.41
C ARG A 361 -12.78 17.17 -17.10
N HIS A 362 -11.51 17.61 -17.06
CA HIS A 362 -10.71 17.62 -15.84
C HIS A 362 -11.24 18.62 -14.82
N VAL A 363 -11.62 19.82 -15.27
CA VAL A 363 -12.17 20.86 -14.41
C VAL A 363 -13.59 20.53 -13.94
N THR A 364 -14.44 20.01 -14.82
CA THR A 364 -15.87 19.85 -14.54
C THR A 364 -16.27 18.48 -13.98
N LYS A 365 -15.58 17.40 -14.40
CA LYS A 365 -16.00 16.02 -14.11
C LYS A 365 -15.06 15.27 -13.20
N CYS A 366 -13.78 15.65 -13.10
CA CYS A 366 -12.84 14.93 -12.25
C CYS A 366 -12.92 15.45 -10.82
N LYS A 367 -13.27 14.55 -9.89
CA LYS A 367 -13.50 14.86 -8.48
C LYS A 367 -12.48 14.12 -7.61
N PRO A 368 -12.01 14.72 -6.50
CA PRO A 368 -11.03 14.11 -5.62
C PRO A 368 -11.67 13.17 -4.59
N TYR A 369 -10.93 12.11 -4.27
CA TYR A 369 -11.30 11.06 -3.31
C TYR A 369 -10.19 10.90 -2.26
N CYS A 370 -10.59 10.60 -1.02
CA CYS A 370 -9.65 10.18 0.01
C CYS A 370 -9.12 8.76 -0.30
N GLY A 371 -7.96 8.40 0.27
CA GLY A 371 -7.35 7.08 0.03
C GLY A 371 -8.28 5.92 0.37
N LYS A 372 -9.04 6.04 1.47
CA LYS A 372 -10.03 5.03 1.90
C LYS A 372 -11.15 4.87 0.88
N CYS A 373 -11.81 5.98 0.50
CA CYS A 373 -12.90 5.97 -0.47
C CYS A 373 -12.44 5.49 -1.86
N PHE A 374 -11.23 5.89 -2.28
CA PHE A 374 -10.63 5.39 -3.50
C PHE A 374 -10.42 3.88 -3.42
N TYR A 375 -9.77 3.37 -2.36
CA TYR A 375 -9.53 1.94 -2.19
C TYR A 375 -10.82 1.11 -2.20
N THR A 376 -11.86 1.55 -1.50
CA THR A 376 -13.18 0.87 -1.48
C THR A 376 -13.82 0.84 -2.87
N SER A 377 -13.74 1.93 -3.63
CA SER A 377 -14.23 1.95 -5.01
C SER A 377 -13.34 1.12 -5.94
N PHE A 378 -12.03 1.07 -5.67
CA PHE A 378 -11.02 0.38 -6.46
C PHE A 378 -11.09 -1.15 -6.32
N LYS A 379 -11.37 -1.66 -5.12
CA LYS A 379 -11.51 -3.10 -4.84
C LYS A 379 -12.58 -3.76 -5.74
N LYS A 380 -13.59 -3.00 -6.17
CA LYS A 380 -14.68 -3.51 -7.02
C LYS A 380 -14.29 -3.72 -8.50
N PHE A 381 -13.10 -3.28 -8.93
CA PHE A 381 -12.66 -3.48 -10.32
C PHE A 381 -11.88 -4.79 -10.45
N SER A 382 -12.53 -5.81 -11.01
CA SER A 382 -11.92 -7.12 -11.30
C SER A 382 -10.68 -7.03 -12.19
N LEU A 383 -9.80 -8.03 -12.12
CA LEU A 383 -8.58 -8.19 -12.93
C LEU A 383 -8.74 -7.85 -14.41
N PHE A 384 -9.92 -8.11 -14.97
CA PHE A 384 -10.20 -8.04 -16.40
C PHE A 384 -10.68 -6.66 -16.90
N ARG A 385 -11.03 -5.71 -16.02
CA ARG A 385 -11.49 -4.37 -16.45
C ARG A 385 -10.38 -3.34 -16.35
N LYS A 386 -9.33 -3.48 -17.18
CA LYS A 386 -8.32 -2.43 -17.37
C LYS A 386 -8.84 -1.35 -18.32
N ARG A 387 -9.59 -0.38 -17.79
CA ARG A 387 -9.69 0.93 -18.43
C ARG A 387 -9.37 1.98 -17.38
N TYR A 388 -8.37 2.82 -17.65
CA TYR A 388 -8.19 4.10 -16.93
C TYR A 388 -9.09 5.14 -17.60
N CYS A 389 -9.40 6.26 -16.91
CA CYS A 389 -10.16 7.32 -17.59
C CYS A 389 -9.39 7.82 -18.82
N ARG A 390 -10.06 7.87 -19.98
CA ARG A 390 -9.58 8.59 -21.17
C ARG A 390 -10.05 10.04 -21.16
N CYS A 391 -9.81 10.73 -20.05
CA CYS A 391 -10.19 12.13 -19.87
C CYS A 391 -9.40 13.04 -20.84
N THR A 392 -8.21 12.58 -21.27
CA THR A 392 -7.34 13.20 -22.28
C THR A 392 -7.90 13.22 -23.69
N SER A 393 -8.91 12.40 -24.01
CA SER A 393 -9.42 12.34 -25.38
C SER A 393 -10.12 13.66 -25.72
N THR A 394 -9.69 14.33 -26.79
CA THR A 394 -10.40 15.50 -27.33
C THR A 394 -11.78 15.08 -27.82
N ASP A 395 -12.76 15.95 -27.57
CA ASP A 395 -14.10 15.78 -28.11
C ASP A 395 -14.06 16.19 -29.57
N ARG A 396 -14.34 15.26 -30.51
CA ARG A 396 -14.38 15.55 -31.95
C ARG A 396 -15.51 16.53 -32.33
N LYS A 397 -16.49 16.70 -31.43
CA LYS A 397 -17.61 17.62 -31.65
C LYS A 397 -17.08 19.04 -31.59
N LEU A 398 -17.32 19.81 -32.65
CA LEU A 398 -17.12 21.25 -32.66
C LEU A 398 -18.18 21.88 -31.75
N ILE A 399 -17.72 22.70 -30.81
CA ILE A 399 -18.56 23.41 -29.86
C ILE A 399 -18.35 24.91 -30.13
N PRO A 400 -19.41 25.71 -30.11
CA PRO A 400 -19.26 27.16 -30.18
C PRO A 400 -18.48 27.67 -28.96
N GLN A 401 -17.50 28.55 -29.20
CA GLN A 401 -16.72 29.16 -28.14
C GLN A 401 -16.67 30.67 -28.31
N ASN A 402 -17.13 31.38 -27.27
CA ASN A 402 -17.15 32.84 -27.23
C ASN A 402 -15.75 33.38 -26.89
N MET A 403 -15.24 34.25 -27.74
CA MET A 403 -13.92 34.87 -27.58
C MET A 403 -13.90 36.30 -28.10
N CYS A 404 -12.88 37.06 -27.70
CA CYS A 404 -12.67 38.40 -28.25
C CYS A 404 -12.14 38.34 -29.69
N MET A 405 -12.32 39.43 -30.44
CA MET A 405 -11.82 39.59 -31.82
C MET A 405 -10.33 39.29 -31.95
N GLY A 406 -9.50 39.76 -30.99
CA GLY A 406 -8.06 39.47 -31.00
C GLY A 406 -7.68 38.01 -30.77
N CYS A 407 -8.54 37.19 -30.15
CA CYS A 407 -8.34 35.74 -30.07
C CYS A 407 -8.86 35.04 -31.33
N ARG A 408 -9.93 35.54 -31.95
CA ARG A 408 -10.51 34.97 -33.17
C ARG A 408 -9.50 34.88 -34.31
N SER A 409 -8.64 35.89 -34.46
CA SER A 409 -7.62 35.97 -35.52
C SER A 409 -6.42 35.03 -35.31
N ARG A 410 -6.29 34.39 -34.14
CA ARG A 410 -5.18 33.47 -33.86
C ARG A 410 -5.39 32.10 -34.50
N ASN A 411 -4.28 31.38 -34.68
CA ASN A 411 -4.31 30.00 -35.12
C ASN A 411 -5.06 29.12 -34.10
N GLU A 412 -5.83 28.15 -34.60
CA GLU A 412 -6.53 27.17 -33.77
C GLU A 412 -5.59 26.41 -32.83
N ALA A 413 -4.41 26.01 -33.31
CA ALA A 413 -3.45 25.28 -32.49
C ALA A 413 -2.98 26.11 -31.27
N GLU A 414 -2.73 27.40 -31.46
CA GLU A 414 -2.34 28.34 -30.40
C GLU A 414 -3.48 28.55 -29.39
N LEU A 415 -4.70 28.71 -29.88
CA LEU A 415 -5.89 28.84 -29.04
C LEU A 415 -6.07 27.60 -28.16
N GLN A 416 -5.95 26.41 -28.75
CA GLN A 416 -6.06 25.14 -28.01
C GLN A 416 -4.96 25.01 -26.95
N ASP A 417 -3.70 25.34 -27.27
CA ASP A 417 -2.60 25.28 -26.30
C ASP A 417 -2.82 26.28 -25.14
N MET A 418 -3.15 27.54 -25.45
CA MET A 418 -3.43 28.56 -24.44
C MET A 418 -4.55 28.12 -23.49
N ARG A 419 -5.64 27.60 -24.04
CA ARG A 419 -6.77 27.19 -23.22
C ARG A 419 -6.50 25.88 -22.49
N HIS A 420 -5.69 24.98 -23.05
CA HIS A 420 -5.20 23.81 -22.32
C HIS A 420 -4.37 24.23 -21.09
N LYS A 421 -3.45 25.19 -21.23
CA LYS A 421 -2.68 25.77 -20.10
C LYS A 421 -3.60 26.39 -19.04
N ILE A 422 -4.64 27.11 -19.45
CA ILE A 422 -5.66 27.66 -18.52
C ILE A 422 -6.38 26.54 -17.78
N TYR A 423 -6.84 25.49 -18.46
CA TYR A 423 -7.47 24.35 -17.81
C TYR A 423 -6.52 23.64 -16.85
N GLN A 424 -5.22 23.55 -17.19
CA GLN A 424 -4.21 23.00 -16.29
C GLN A 424 -4.07 23.83 -15.02
N ARG A 425 -4.05 25.16 -15.13
CA ARG A 425 -4.04 26.05 -13.98
C ARG A 425 -5.32 25.90 -13.15
N GLN A 426 -6.50 25.97 -13.77
CA GLN A 426 -7.78 25.81 -13.09
C GLN A 426 -7.89 24.48 -12.35
N ALA A 427 -7.49 23.37 -12.97
CA ALA A 427 -7.51 22.05 -12.33
C ALA A 427 -6.55 21.96 -11.14
N ARG A 428 -5.41 22.66 -11.18
CA ARG A 428 -4.48 22.77 -10.05
C ARG A 428 -5.03 23.68 -8.95
N ASP A 429 -5.61 24.82 -9.31
CA ASP A 429 -6.22 25.76 -8.37
C ASP A 429 -7.38 25.11 -7.62
N ILE A 430 -8.24 24.38 -8.32
CA ILE A 430 -9.32 23.57 -7.75
C ILE A 430 -8.77 22.50 -6.79
N ALA A 431 -7.67 21.84 -7.18
CA ALA A 431 -7.01 20.85 -6.34
C ALA A 431 -6.37 21.41 -5.07
N MET A 432 -5.88 22.65 -5.14
CA MET A 432 -5.23 23.36 -4.03
C MET A 432 -6.21 24.22 -3.22
N GLY A 433 -7.40 24.48 -3.74
CA GLY A 433 -8.37 25.39 -3.14
C GLY A 433 -7.96 26.85 -3.18
N LEU A 434 -7.42 27.29 -4.31
CA LEU A 434 -7.02 28.67 -4.56
C LEU A 434 -8.11 29.46 -5.31
N ASN A 435 -8.01 30.78 -5.31
CA ASN A 435 -8.83 31.71 -6.11
C ASN A 435 -10.34 31.66 -5.86
N GLY A 436 -10.77 31.52 -4.59
CA GLY A 436 -12.19 31.54 -4.24
C GLY A 436 -12.98 30.33 -4.71
N HIS A 437 -12.34 29.35 -5.37
CA HIS A 437 -12.92 28.02 -5.46
C HIS A 437 -13.01 27.48 -4.03
N PRO A 438 -14.19 27.06 -3.55
CA PRO A 438 -14.27 26.31 -2.30
C PRO A 438 -13.28 25.18 -2.51
N ALA A 439 -12.23 25.14 -1.68
CA ALA A 439 -11.24 24.09 -1.81
C ALA A 439 -12.02 22.81 -1.99
N ILE A 440 -11.66 21.98 -2.98
CA ILE A 440 -12.15 20.60 -2.91
C ILE A 440 -11.36 19.93 -1.79
N SER A 441 -11.57 20.45 -0.59
CA SER A 441 -11.23 19.90 0.69
C SER A 441 -12.16 18.74 0.92
N LEU A 442 -13.36 18.65 0.34
CA LEU A 442 -14.23 17.51 0.62
C LEU A 442 -14.00 16.35 -0.36
N CYS A 443 -13.84 15.15 0.18
CA CYS A 443 -13.87 13.92 -0.61
C CYS A 443 -15.25 13.77 -1.26
N GLU A 444 -15.32 13.51 -2.56
CA GLU A 444 -16.62 13.46 -3.25
C GLU A 444 -17.58 12.40 -2.67
N LYS A 445 -17.04 11.27 -2.20
CA LYS A 445 -17.83 10.14 -1.68
C LYS A 445 -18.24 10.29 -0.21
N CYS A 446 -17.28 10.46 0.72
CA CYS A 446 -17.60 10.57 2.15
C CYS A 446 -17.88 12.00 2.62
N LYS A 447 -17.66 13.01 1.77
CA LYS A 447 -17.77 14.44 2.09
C LYS A 447 -16.89 14.92 3.25
N GLU A 448 -15.95 14.10 3.73
CA GLU A 448 -14.96 14.46 4.74
C GLU A 448 -13.85 15.34 4.16
N GLU A 449 -13.25 16.17 5.02
CA GLU A 449 -12.11 17.00 4.65
C GLU A 449 -10.85 16.16 4.31
N LEU A 450 -10.23 16.48 3.18
CA LEU A 450 -9.09 15.86 2.56
C LEU A 450 -7.85 16.51 3.15
N LYS A 451 -7.27 15.84 4.14
CA LYS A 451 -5.98 16.22 4.72
C LYS A 451 -4.89 16.37 3.65
N PRO A 452 -3.87 17.22 3.85
CA PRO A 452 -2.72 17.31 2.94
C PRO A 452 -2.13 15.93 2.62
N GLY A 453 -1.79 15.68 1.36
CA GLY A 453 -1.33 14.35 0.96
C GLY A 453 -1.63 13.96 -0.49
N ILE A 454 -1.60 12.66 -0.74
CA ILE A 454 -1.95 12.06 -2.03
C ILE A 454 -3.41 12.33 -2.34
N ARG A 455 -3.71 12.75 -3.57
CA ARG A 455 -5.08 12.92 -4.08
C ARG A 455 -5.40 11.89 -5.14
N TRP A 456 -6.59 11.31 -5.06
CA TRP A 456 -7.10 10.38 -6.05
C TRP A 456 -8.21 11.04 -6.86
N TRP A 457 -7.99 11.20 -8.16
CA TRP A 457 -8.95 11.87 -9.05
C TRP A 457 -9.78 10.83 -9.76
N ILE A 458 -11.09 10.89 -9.60
CA ILE A 458 -12.04 9.99 -10.26
C ILE A 458 -12.93 10.81 -11.18
N CYS A 459 -13.08 10.36 -12.42
CA CYS A 459 -13.96 11.03 -13.38
C CYS A 459 -15.41 10.64 -13.13
N GLY A 460 -16.29 11.61 -12.85
CA GLY A 460 -17.71 11.38 -12.59
C GLY A 460 -18.49 10.79 -13.77
N LYS A 461 -17.97 10.83 -15.01
CA LYS A 461 -18.61 10.18 -16.16
C LYS A 461 -18.34 8.68 -16.23
N CYS A 462 -17.10 8.25 -15.99
CA CYS A 462 -16.70 6.85 -16.17
C CYS A 462 -16.40 6.12 -14.86
N ASN A 463 -16.37 6.83 -13.73
CA ASN A 463 -16.02 6.32 -12.40
C ASN A 463 -14.64 5.65 -12.33
N LEU A 464 -13.75 5.95 -13.27
CA LEU A 464 -12.38 5.46 -13.31
C LEU A 464 -11.40 6.54 -12.85
N GLU A 465 -10.24 6.08 -12.35
CA GLU A 465 -9.12 6.94 -11.99
C GLU A 465 -8.67 7.77 -13.20
N CYS A 466 -8.64 9.08 -13.01
CA CYS A 466 -8.00 10.03 -13.89
C CYS A 466 -6.50 10.08 -13.58
N ARG A 467 -5.67 9.72 -14.57
CA ARG A 467 -4.20 9.60 -14.43
C ARG A 467 -3.40 10.71 -15.09
N ASP A 468 -4.10 11.66 -15.69
CA ASP A 468 -3.51 12.79 -16.37
C ASP A 468 -2.69 13.65 -15.40
N ALA A 469 -1.58 14.21 -15.89
CA ALA A 469 -0.68 15.09 -15.14
C ALA A 469 -1.28 16.48 -14.88
N ILE A 470 -2.43 16.81 -15.50
CA ILE A 470 -3.18 18.03 -15.24
C ILE A 470 -3.58 18.17 -13.76
N HIS A 471 -3.85 17.06 -13.08
CA HIS A 471 -4.15 17.05 -11.66
C HIS A 471 -2.88 16.81 -10.83
N PRO A 472 -2.66 17.60 -9.76
CA PRO A 472 -1.52 17.34 -8.89
C PRO A 472 -1.70 15.99 -8.17
N PRO A 473 -0.67 15.12 -8.18
CA PRO A 473 -0.73 13.83 -7.48
C PRO A 473 -0.70 14.00 -5.95
N TYR A 474 -0.13 15.12 -5.49
CA TYR A 474 0.06 15.45 -4.09
C TYR A 474 -0.29 16.92 -3.86
N VAL A 475 -1.06 17.20 -2.80
CA VAL A 475 -1.41 18.56 -2.38
C VAL A 475 -0.67 18.86 -1.08
N PRO A 476 0.22 19.87 -1.04
CA PRO A 476 0.95 20.23 0.17
C PRO A 476 0.01 20.79 1.23
N LYS A 477 0.47 20.83 2.49
CA LYS A 477 -0.24 21.56 3.55
C LYS A 477 -0.27 23.03 3.14
N ARG A 478 -1.46 23.61 3.04
CA ARG A 478 -1.62 25.05 2.80
C ARG A 478 -0.90 25.76 3.93
N LYS A 479 0.12 26.55 3.60
CA LYS A 479 0.58 27.59 4.52
C LYS A 479 -0.58 28.58 4.55
N VAL A 480 -1.25 28.67 5.69
CA VAL A 480 -2.18 29.76 5.90
C VAL A 480 -1.28 30.98 5.96
N ASP A 481 -1.36 31.85 4.96
CA ASP A 481 -0.62 33.10 4.96
C ASP A 481 -1.25 33.95 6.08
N THR A 482 -0.70 33.85 7.29
CA THR A 482 -1.17 34.55 8.49
C THR A 482 -1.01 36.07 8.39
N GLU A 483 -0.35 36.56 7.33
CA GLU A 483 0.00 37.97 7.14
C GLU A 483 -1.14 38.85 6.59
N ILE A 484 -2.32 38.30 6.30
CA ILE A 484 -3.48 39.10 5.82
C ILE A 484 -4.41 39.54 6.97
N GLY A 485 -4.09 39.26 8.23
CA GLY A 485 -4.90 39.78 9.34
C GLY A 485 -4.27 39.68 10.72
N GLY A 486 -3.73 40.82 11.18
CA GLY A 486 -3.44 41.08 12.60
C GLY A 486 -1.96 40.98 12.94
N GLY A 487 -1.32 42.13 13.18
CA GLY A 487 -0.01 42.19 13.80
C GLY A 487 -0.06 41.56 15.19
N VAL A 488 0.61 40.42 15.35
CA VAL A 488 1.03 39.87 16.63
C VAL A 488 2.42 39.29 16.42
N ASP A 489 3.33 39.67 17.31
CA ASP A 489 4.77 39.60 17.16
C ASP A 489 5.34 38.25 16.74
N GLU A 490 6.18 38.34 15.72
CA GLU A 490 7.00 37.30 15.14
C GLU A 490 8.11 36.89 16.12
N SER A 491 7.81 35.94 17.01
CA SER A 491 8.86 35.19 17.72
C SER A 491 9.46 34.15 16.78
N THR A 492 10.61 34.53 16.23
CA THR A 492 11.70 33.70 15.67
C THR A 492 11.57 32.18 15.89
N ASP A 493 10.97 31.47 14.93
CA ASP A 493 11.20 30.02 14.77
C ASP A 493 12.42 29.83 13.85
N THR A 494 13.59 29.85 14.48
CA THR A 494 14.87 29.56 13.86
C THR A 494 14.87 28.15 13.27
N GLY A 495 14.65 28.05 11.96
CA GLY A 495 15.52 27.31 11.04
C GLY A 495 15.96 25.91 11.45
N LYS A 496 15.07 25.03 11.94
CA LYS A 496 15.39 23.59 11.99
C LYS A 496 15.41 23.03 10.56
N LYS A 497 16.61 22.98 9.97
CA LYS A 497 16.86 22.24 8.72
C LYS A 497 16.36 20.79 8.92
N PRO A 498 15.66 20.20 7.93
CA PRO A 498 15.23 18.82 8.02
C PRO A 498 16.44 17.89 8.25
N TRP A 499 16.38 17.04 9.28
CA TRP A 499 17.46 16.13 9.68
C TRP A 499 18.03 15.26 8.54
N TRP A 500 17.22 14.95 7.52
CA TRP A 500 17.66 14.15 6.38
C TRP A 500 18.62 14.88 5.41
N LYS A 501 18.71 16.22 5.47
CA LYS A 501 19.74 16.97 4.72
C LYS A 501 21.15 16.84 5.32
N ALA A 502 21.31 16.33 6.54
CA ALA A 502 22.61 16.04 7.12
C ALA A 502 23.18 14.68 6.67
N LEU A 503 22.38 13.80 6.06
CA LEU A 503 22.77 12.44 5.68
C LEU A 503 23.23 12.29 4.22
N VAL A 504 23.18 13.35 3.40
CA VAL A 504 23.55 13.31 1.97
C VAL A 504 24.75 14.23 1.69
N GLY A 505 25.62 14.42 2.68
CA GLY A 505 26.95 14.97 2.47
C GLY A 505 27.92 13.87 2.04
N LEU A 506 27.81 13.43 0.79
CA LEU A 506 28.84 12.73 0.01
C LEU A 506 28.83 13.30 -1.41
#